data_AF-A0A3M1JMJ2-F1
#
_entry.id   AF-A0A3M1JMJ2-F1
#
_cell.length_a   1.000
_cell.length_b   1.000
_cell.length_c   1.000
_cell.angle_alpha   90.00
_cell.angle_beta   90.00
_cell.angle_gamma   90.00
#
_symmetry.space_group_name_H-M   'P 1'
#
loop_
_entity.id
_entity.type
_entity.pdbx_description
1 polymer ?
#
loop_
_entity_poly.entity_id
_entity_poly.type
_entity_poly.pdbx_seq_one_letter_code
_entity_poly.pdbx_strand_id
1 'polypeptide(L)'
;MRKFRVFAGAGLALAAAGLLAGGVAVMDARGAGKPCCDDASIKYSQDLWAALEKAQLAGKNAKADNPYKGQAPHGAVLETIHSQVSVGGHKGKVVVKR
;
A
#
# COMPACT_ATOMS: atom_id res chain seq x y z
N MET A 1 47.52 -56.91 20.79
CA MET A 1 48.07 -56.33 22.03
C MET A 1 47.27 -55.06 22.35
N ARG A 2 46.50 -55.09 23.44
CA ARG A 2 45.75 -53.95 23.99
C ARG A 2 46.71 -52.95 24.63
N LYS A 3 46.47 -51.66 24.42
CA LYS A 3 46.83 -50.62 25.40
C LYS A 3 45.58 -49.79 25.70
N PHE A 4 45.00 -50.08 26.86
CA PHE A 4 44.01 -49.26 27.55
C PHE A 4 44.73 -48.12 28.25
N ARG A 5 44.25 -46.88 28.10
CA ARG A 5 44.26 -45.81 29.10
C ARG A 5 43.18 -44.79 28.74
N VAL A 6 42.42 -44.15 29.61
CA VAL A 6 41.91 -44.35 30.98
C VAL A 6 40.68 -43.43 30.98
N PHE A 7 39.59 -43.88 31.61
CA PHE A 7 38.36 -43.10 31.78
C PHE A 7 38.59 -41.90 32.71
N ALA A 8 38.05 -40.74 32.35
CA ALA A 8 37.58 -39.76 33.33
C ALA A 8 36.48 -38.90 32.68
N GLY A 9 35.30 -38.86 33.33
CA GLY A 9 34.29 -37.84 33.09
C GLY A 9 33.05 -38.28 32.33
N ALA A 10 32.25 -39.17 32.92
CA ALA A 10 30.80 -39.12 32.70
C ALA A 10 30.21 -38.06 33.64
N GLY A 11 29.32 -37.20 33.14
CA GLY A 11 28.44 -36.44 34.03
C GLY A 11 27.88 -35.15 33.47
N LEU A 12 26.65 -35.26 32.92
CA LEU A 12 25.59 -34.25 32.91
C LEU A 12 25.88 -32.91 32.19
N ALA A 13 25.33 -32.71 30.99
CA ALA A 13 23.98 -32.16 30.77
C ALA A 13 23.90 -30.65 31.00
N LEU A 14 23.73 -29.88 29.93
CA LEU A 14 22.50 -29.15 29.64
C LEU A 14 22.66 -28.33 28.34
N ALA A 15 21.57 -28.24 27.60
CA ALA A 15 21.41 -27.52 26.37
C ALA A 15 21.71 -26.01 26.49
N ALA A 16 22.36 -25.45 25.47
CA ALA A 16 22.14 -24.06 25.04
C ALA A 16 22.67 -23.87 23.59
N ALA A 17 22.20 -24.73 22.68
CA ALA A 17 22.31 -24.46 21.25
C ALA A 17 20.95 -23.91 20.78
N GLY A 18 20.86 -22.60 20.63
CA GLY A 18 19.70 -21.97 20.01
C GLY A 18 19.32 -20.68 20.70
N LEU A 19 19.73 -19.55 20.14
CA LEU A 19 19.03 -18.25 20.18
C LEU A 19 19.84 -17.16 19.44
N LEU A 20 20.31 -17.41 18.22
CA LEU A 20 20.99 -16.36 17.42
C LEU A 20 20.55 -16.23 15.95
N ALA A 21 19.43 -16.81 15.52
CA ALA A 21 19.00 -16.70 14.10
C ALA A 21 17.49 -16.61 13.90
N GLY A 22 16.78 -15.98 14.83
CA GLY A 22 15.31 -15.88 14.82
C GLY A 22 14.77 -14.48 14.58
N GLY A 23 15.48 -13.62 13.85
CA GLY A 23 14.92 -12.36 13.36
C GLY A 23 14.03 -12.63 12.15
N VAL A 24 12.89 -13.28 12.34
CA VAL A 24 11.90 -13.45 11.27
C VAL A 24 11.40 -12.05 10.93
N ALA A 25 11.81 -11.54 9.78
CA ALA A 25 11.24 -10.34 9.21
C ALA A 25 9.74 -10.59 9.06
N VAL A 26 8.92 -9.83 9.80
CA VAL A 26 7.49 -9.77 9.56
C VAL A 26 7.33 -9.11 8.20
N MET A 27 7.21 -9.93 7.15
CA MET A 27 6.75 -9.46 5.85
C MET A 27 5.30 -9.01 6.05
N ASP A 28 5.09 -7.71 6.05
CA ASP A 28 3.76 -7.11 6.15
C ASP A 28 2.94 -7.58 4.94
N ALA A 29 1.95 -8.45 5.16
CA ALA A 29 1.07 -8.99 4.12
C ALA A 29 0.06 -7.93 3.60
N ARG A 30 0.43 -6.66 3.58
CA ARG A 30 -0.36 -5.56 2.98
C ARG A 30 -0.30 -5.67 1.47
N GLY A 31 -1.09 -6.56 0.89
CA GLY A 31 -1.24 -6.62 -0.57
C GLY A 31 -1.72 -7.95 -1.12
N ALA A 32 -1.59 -9.04 -0.38
CA ALA A 32 -2.11 -10.34 -0.80
C ALA A 32 -3.64 -10.37 -0.63
N GLY A 33 -4.38 -9.81 -1.60
CA GLY A 33 -5.83 -10.05 -1.75
C GLY A 33 -6.76 -8.84 -1.78
N LYS A 34 -6.27 -7.59 -1.66
CA LYS A 34 -7.10 -6.40 -1.96
C LYS A 34 -6.86 -5.96 -3.40
N PRO A 35 -7.91 -5.59 -4.17
CA PRO A 35 -7.78 -5.08 -5.55
C PRO A 35 -7.25 -3.63 -5.57
N CYS A 36 -6.30 -3.32 -4.71
CA CYS A 36 -5.69 -2.01 -4.59
C CYS A 36 -4.28 -2.14 -4.03
N CYS A 37 -3.57 -1.02 -4.11
CA CYS A 37 -2.46 -0.72 -3.22
C CYS A 37 -1.19 -1.55 -3.48
N ASP A 38 -1.13 -2.30 -4.59
CA ASP A 38 0.12 -2.77 -5.18
C ASP A 38 0.85 -1.63 -5.92
N ASP A 39 2.11 -1.85 -6.28
CA ASP A 39 2.95 -0.84 -6.94
C ASP A 39 2.33 -0.32 -8.25
N ALA A 40 1.65 -1.19 -8.98
CA ALA A 40 0.96 -0.84 -10.23
C ALA A 40 -0.23 0.10 -9.96
N SER A 41 -1.05 -0.19 -8.95
CA SER A 41 -2.18 0.63 -8.53
C SER A 41 -1.73 1.97 -7.97
N ILE A 42 -0.64 1.98 -7.19
CA ILE A 42 -0.04 3.21 -6.65
C ILE A 42 0.44 4.08 -7.81
N LYS A 43 1.23 3.52 -8.73
CA LYS A 43 1.70 4.24 -9.92
C LYS A 43 0.52 4.78 -10.75
N TYR A 44 -0.48 3.94 -11.00
CA TYR A 44 -1.67 4.35 -11.75
C TYR A 44 -2.41 5.50 -11.07
N SER A 45 -2.54 5.48 -9.74
CA SER A 45 -3.18 6.56 -8.99
C SER A 45 -2.43 7.90 -9.12
N GLN A 46 -1.10 7.87 -9.16
CA GLN A 46 -0.26 9.06 -9.37
C GLN A 46 -0.42 9.60 -10.80
N ASP A 47 -0.40 8.72 -11.80
CA ASP A 47 -0.61 9.09 -13.20
C ASP A 47 -2.03 9.68 -13.41
N LEU A 48 -3.04 9.11 -12.75
CA LEU A 48 -4.41 9.63 -12.73
C LEU A 48 -4.47 11.02 -12.07
N TRP A 49 -3.84 11.21 -10.90
CA TRP A 49 -3.83 12.51 -10.21
C TRP A 49 -3.22 13.59 -11.10
N ALA A 50 -2.07 13.33 -11.72
CA ALA A 50 -1.43 14.26 -12.65
C ALA A 50 -2.33 14.60 -13.86
N ALA A 51 -3.05 13.61 -14.39
CA ALA A 51 -4.00 13.84 -15.48
C ALA A 51 -5.19 14.73 -15.06
N LEU A 52 -5.71 14.55 -13.83
CA LEU A 52 -6.77 15.40 -13.27
C LEU A 52 -6.30 16.83 -13.05
N GLU A 53 -5.08 17.03 -12.51
CA GLU A 53 -4.51 18.36 -12.33
C GLU A 53 -4.30 19.07 -13.67
N LYS A 54 -3.73 18.37 -14.67
CA LYS A 54 -3.55 18.91 -16.03
C LYS A 54 -4.89 19.30 -16.68
N ALA A 55 -5.96 18.55 -16.40
CA ALA A 55 -7.31 18.84 -16.89
C ALA A 55 -8.06 19.90 -16.06
N GLN A 56 -7.41 20.52 -15.07
CA GLN A 56 -8.00 21.45 -14.10
C GLN A 56 -9.25 20.85 -13.43
N LEU A 57 -9.20 19.56 -13.11
CA LEU A 57 -10.23 18.83 -12.37
C LEU A 57 -9.84 18.62 -10.89
N ALA A 58 -8.55 18.75 -10.57
CA ALA A 58 -8.00 18.68 -9.22
C ALA A 58 -6.84 19.68 -9.07
N GLY A 59 -6.34 19.84 -7.84
CA GLY A 59 -5.23 20.73 -7.51
C GLY A 59 -5.61 22.20 -7.41
N LYS A 60 -4.60 23.05 -7.19
CA LYS A 60 -4.75 24.49 -6.91
C LYS A 60 -5.46 25.31 -8.01
N ASN A 61 -5.46 24.81 -9.25
CA ASN A 61 -6.00 25.48 -10.42
C ASN A 61 -7.29 24.78 -10.93
N ALA A 62 -7.94 23.97 -10.09
CA ALA A 62 -9.17 23.28 -10.48
C ALA A 62 -10.29 24.28 -10.80
N LYS A 63 -10.86 24.19 -12.00
CA LYS A 63 -12.03 25.01 -12.40
C LYS A 63 -13.23 24.64 -11.54
N ALA A 64 -14.10 25.58 -11.20
CA ALA A 64 -15.38 25.31 -10.56
C ALA A 64 -16.49 25.02 -11.60
N ASP A 65 -17.58 24.43 -11.14
CA ASP A 65 -18.85 24.17 -11.81
C ASP A 65 -19.99 24.68 -10.89
N ASN A 66 -21.24 24.43 -11.26
CA ASN A 66 -22.39 24.95 -10.55
C ASN A 66 -22.59 24.23 -9.20
N PRO A 67 -22.52 24.95 -8.07
CA PRO A 67 -22.75 24.35 -6.76
C PRO A 67 -24.22 24.01 -6.56
N TYR A 68 -24.48 22.98 -5.76
CA TYR A 68 -25.82 22.58 -5.31
C TYR A 68 -25.84 22.32 -3.80
N LYS A 69 -27.04 22.36 -3.21
CA LYS A 69 -27.23 22.12 -1.78
C LYS A 69 -26.84 20.67 -1.44
N GLY A 70 -25.84 20.53 -0.58
CA GLY A 70 -25.40 19.25 -0.04
C GLY A 70 -26.33 18.73 1.07
N GLN A 71 -26.02 17.52 1.53
CA GLN A 71 -26.70 16.84 2.63
C GLN A 71 -25.68 16.12 3.49
N ALA A 72 -25.95 15.99 4.79
CA ALA A 72 -25.10 15.22 5.69
C ALA A 72 -24.92 13.78 5.16
N PRO A 73 -23.72 13.20 5.24
CA PRO A 73 -22.48 13.71 5.85
C PRO A 73 -21.59 14.57 4.92
N HIS A 74 -22.03 14.89 3.70
CA HIS A 74 -21.18 15.36 2.59
C HIS A 74 -21.08 16.89 2.45
N GLY A 75 -21.21 17.65 3.54
CA GLY A 75 -21.17 19.12 3.50
C GLY A 75 -22.46 19.79 3.03
N ALA A 76 -22.54 21.11 3.22
CA ALA A 76 -23.74 21.90 2.93
C ALA A 76 -23.82 22.39 1.47
N VAL A 77 -22.68 22.44 0.78
CA VAL A 77 -22.55 22.87 -0.62
C VAL A 77 -21.67 21.84 -1.32
N LEU A 78 -22.13 21.36 -2.46
CA LEU A 78 -21.46 20.34 -3.25
C LEU A 78 -21.37 20.77 -4.71
N GLU A 79 -20.46 20.15 -5.43
CA GLU A 79 -20.27 20.29 -6.85
C GLU A 79 -19.94 18.93 -7.47
N THR A 80 -20.38 18.69 -8.70
CA THR A 80 -20.05 17.45 -9.44
C THR A 80 -19.65 17.77 -10.86
N ILE A 81 -18.40 17.44 -11.23
CA ILE A 81 -17.89 17.60 -12.58
C ILE A 81 -17.80 16.24 -13.26
N HIS A 82 -18.39 16.13 -14.45
CA HIS A 82 -18.20 15.00 -15.35
C HIS A 82 -17.25 15.35 -16.48
N SER A 83 -16.25 14.52 -16.72
CA SER A 83 -15.31 14.71 -17.82
C SER A 83 -14.79 13.38 -18.34
N GLN A 84 -13.89 13.43 -19.33
CA GLN A 84 -13.08 12.30 -19.74
C GLN A 84 -11.60 12.68 -19.68
N VAL A 85 -10.76 11.78 -19.18
CA VAL A 85 -9.30 11.92 -19.16
C VAL A 85 -8.65 10.70 -19.76
N SER A 86 -7.43 10.88 -20.27
CA SER A 86 -6.61 9.76 -20.76
C SER A 86 -5.50 9.48 -19.77
N VAL A 87 -5.35 8.22 -19.35
CA VAL A 87 -4.33 7.74 -18.40
C VAL A 87 -3.84 6.39 -18.90
N GLY A 88 -2.53 6.13 -18.89
CA GLY A 88 -1.99 4.80 -19.23
C GLY A 88 -2.52 4.20 -20.54
N GLY A 89 -2.65 5.01 -21.60
CA GLY A 89 -3.08 4.55 -22.93
C GLY A 89 -4.57 4.33 -23.13
N HIS A 90 -5.43 4.58 -22.13
CA HIS A 90 -6.88 4.52 -22.29
C HIS A 90 -7.56 5.83 -21.89
N LYS A 91 -8.77 6.04 -22.41
CA LYS A 91 -9.62 7.20 -22.11
C LYS A 91 -10.82 6.75 -21.30
N GLY A 92 -11.01 7.33 -20.11
CA GLY A 92 -12.07 6.97 -19.18
C GLY A 92 -12.93 8.17 -18.78
N LYS A 93 -14.18 7.91 -18.39
CA LYS A 93 -15.03 8.91 -17.74
C LYS A 93 -14.55 9.13 -16.30
N VAL A 94 -14.48 10.38 -15.88
CA VAL A 94 -14.20 10.77 -14.50
C VAL A 94 -15.35 11.57 -13.92
N VAL A 95 -15.57 11.39 -12.62
CA VAL A 95 -16.54 12.13 -11.82
C VAL A 95 -15.81 12.69 -10.63
N VAL A 96 -15.72 14.02 -10.54
CA VAL A 96 -15.14 14.71 -9.38
C VAL A 96 -16.27 15.27 -8.55
N LYS A 97 -16.28 14.96 -7.26
CA LYS A 97 -17.22 15.51 -6.27
C LYS A 97 -16.44 16.24 -5.19
N ARG A 98 -16.91 17.41 -4.80
CA ARG A 98 -16.35 18.24 -3.74
C ARG A 98 -17.42 19.08 -3.07
#